data_AF-A0AA87DUN0-F1
#
_entry.id   AF-A0AA87DUN0-F1
#
_cell.length_a   1.000
_cell.length_b   1.000
_cell.length_c   1.000
_cell.angle_alpha   90.00
_cell.angle_beta   90.00
_cell.angle_gamma   90.00
#
_symmetry.space_group_name_H-M   'P 1'
#
loop_
_entity.id
_entity.type
_entity.pdbx_description
1 polymer ?
#
loop_
_entity_poly.entity_id
_entity_poly.type
_entity_poly.pdbx_seq_one_letter_code
_entity_poly.pdbx_strand_id
1 'polypeptide(L)'
;MQISVTEAKGQLTELVRRAEAGDEIILTRHGHPAVRLVPVATAGNAASRRAALAKVRAAIATKADDGPDAAHSQDFLYDDDGLPK
;
A
#
# COMPACT_ATOMS: atom_id res chain seq x y z
N MET A 1 -8.88 2.64 18.23
CA MET A 1 -9.63 3.25 19.35
C MET A 1 -11.09 3.45 18.96
N GLN A 2 -12.05 3.24 19.86
CA GLN A 2 -13.47 3.49 19.61
C GLN A 2 -13.97 4.60 20.53
N ILE A 3 -14.71 5.57 19.99
CA ILE A 3 -15.25 6.71 20.73
C ILE A 3 -16.66 7.02 20.25
N SER A 4 -17.57 7.35 21.17
CA SER A 4 -18.93 7.72 20.76
C SER A 4 -18.94 9.05 20.00
N VAL A 5 -19.84 9.22 19.04
CA VAL A 5 -19.99 10.49 18.30
C VAL A 5 -20.24 11.67 19.25
N THR A 6 -20.97 11.43 20.35
CA THR A 6 -21.26 12.43 21.37
C THR A 6 -20.01 12.87 22.12
N GLU A 7 -19.12 11.92 22.45
CA GLU A 7 -17.86 12.18 23.15
C GLU A 7 -16.78 12.76 22.23
N ALA A 8 -16.80 12.35 20.95
CA ALA A 8 -15.94 12.93 19.92
C ALA A 8 -16.25 14.43 19.69
N LYS A 9 -17.46 14.89 20.05
CA LYS A 9 -17.88 16.29 19.94
C LYS A 9 -17.03 17.15 20.88
N GLY A 10 -16.19 18.02 20.30
CA GLY A 10 -15.27 18.90 21.02
C GLY A 10 -13.81 18.43 20.99
N GLN A 11 -13.54 17.19 20.60
CA GLN A 11 -12.19 16.65 20.42
C GLN A 11 -11.91 16.22 18.97
N LEU A 12 -12.86 16.45 18.05
CA LEU A 12 -12.77 15.99 16.67
C LEU A 12 -11.47 16.44 15.98
N THR A 13 -10.98 17.66 16.26
CA THR A 13 -9.72 18.16 15.70
C THR A 13 -8.53 17.29 16.11
N GLU A 14 -8.42 16.90 17.38
CA GLU A 14 -7.33 16.03 17.83
C GLU A 14 -7.50 14.60 17.32
N LEU A 15 -8.74 14.10 17.26
CA LEU A 15 -9.01 12.79 16.66
C LEU A 15 -8.60 12.77 15.18
N VAL A 16 -8.87 13.82 14.41
CA VAL A 16 -8.43 13.93 13.02
C VAL A 16 -6.90 13.94 12.94
N ARG A 17 -6.21 14.75 13.77
CA ARG A 17 -4.75 14.80 13.80
C ARG A 17 -4.12 13.44 14.11
N ARG A 18 -4.72 12.69 15.04
CA ARG A 18 -4.29 11.33 15.37
C ARG A 18 -4.53 10.36 14.22
N ALA A 19 -5.68 10.45 13.55
CA ALA A 19 -5.96 9.64 12.36
C ALA A 19 -4.98 9.93 11.21
N GLU A 20 -4.58 11.20 11.04
CA GLU A 20 -3.53 11.61 10.09
C GLU A 20 -2.14 11.07 10.45
N ALA A 21 -1.84 10.95 11.75
CA ALA A 21 -0.62 10.33 12.23
C ALA A 21 -0.60 8.79 12.08
N GLY A 22 -1.74 8.18 11.71
CA GLY A 22 -1.87 6.74 11.49
C GLY A 22 -2.64 5.97 12.57
N ASP A 23 -3.21 6.66 13.57
CA ASP A 23 -4.06 6.00 14.56
C ASP A 23 -5.39 5.57 13.94
N GLU A 24 -5.80 4.33 14.18
CA GLU A 24 -7.14 3.89 13.81
C GLU A 24 -8.18 4.41 14.81
N ILE A 25 -9.10 5.24 14.33
CA ILE A 25 -10.18 5.83 15.14
C ILE A 25 -11.53 5.49 14.53
N ILE A 26 -12.38 4.84 15.34
CA ILE A 26 -13.73 4.43 14.96
C ILE A 26 -14.72 5.23 15.81
N LEU A 27 -15.61 5.96 15.14
CA LEU A 27 -16.73 6.66 15.75
C LEU A 27 -17.90 5.69 15.90
N THR A 28 -18.46 5.61 17.10
CA THR A 28 -19.60 4.75 17.42
C THR A 28 -20.86 5.56 17.65
N ARG A 29 -22.01 5.00 17.27
CA ARG A 29 -23.33 5.53 17.60
C ARG A 29 -24.09 4.45 18.36
N HIS A 30 -24.57 4.78 19.56
CA HIS A 30 -25.22 3.84 20.48
C HIS A 30 -24.37 2.57 20.75
N GLY A 31 -23.05 2.73 20.89
CA GLY A 31 -22.13 1.62 21.14
C GLY A 31 -21.76 0.80 19.89
N HIS A 32 -22.37 1.08 18.74
CA HIS A 32 -22.06 0.38 17.48
C HIS A 32 -21.11 1.19 16.60
N PRO A 33 -20.07 0.59 16.02
CA PRO A 33 -19.23 1.22 15.00
C PRO A 33 -20.07 1.79 13.87
N ALA A 34 -19.91 3.08 13.60
CA ALA A 34 -20.67 3.79 12.56
C ALA A 34 -19.75 4.31 11.45
N VAL A 35 -18.60 4.88 11.81
CA VAL A 35 -17.67 5.51 10.85
C VAL A 35 -16.23 5.28 11.30
N ARG A 36 -15.29 5.17 10.36
CA ARG A 36 -13.85 5.20 10.64
C ARG A 36 -13.24 6.49 10.09
N LEU A 37 -12.43 7.16 10.90
CA LEU A 37 -11.60 8.27 10.42
C LEU A 37 -10.39 7.69 9.70
N VAL A 38 -10.23 8.08 8.44
CA VAL A 38 -9.10 7.70 7.60
C VAL A 38 -8.52 8.97 6.99
N PRO A 39 -7.17 9.12 6.99
CA PRO A 39 -6.55 10.24 6.33
C PRO A 39 -6.86 10.20 4.85
N VAL A 40 -7.22 11.36 4.30
CA VAL A 40 -7.36 11.51 2.86
C VAL A 40 -5.95 11.62 2.29
N ALA A 41 -5.44 10.50 1.77
CA ALA A 41 -4.21 10.53 1.01
C ALA A 41 -4.45 11.38 -0.25
N THR A 42 -3.93 12.60 -0.27
CA THR A 42 -3.82 13.35 -1.53
C THR A 42 -3.02 12.47 -2.48
N ALA A 43 -3.59 12.09 -3.63
CA ALA A 43 -2.91 11.28 -4.61
C ALA A 43 -1.49 11.83 -4.79
N GLY A 44 -0.50 11.04 -4.36
CA GLY A 44 0.87 11.52 -4.26
C GLY A 44 1.24 12.24 -5.54
N ASN A 45 1.81 13.44 -5.42
CA ASN A 45 2.12 14.24 -6.59
C ASN A 45 2.90 13.37 -7.60
N ALA A 46 2.70 13.61 -8.90
CA ALA A 46 3.29 12.76 -9.94
C ALA A 46 4.82 12.63 -9.81
N ALA A 47 5.49 13.58 -9.15
CA ALA A 47 6.91 13.52 -8.84
C ALA A 47 7.23 12.53 -7.72
N SER A 48 6.47 12.47 -6.62
CA SER A 48 6.64 11.51 -5.52
C SER A 48 6.43 10.08 -5.98
N ARG A 49 5.42 9.84 -6.83
CA ARG A 49 5.21 8.51 -7.44
C ARG A 49 6.38 8.11 -8.34
N ARG A 50 6.86 9.05 -9.16
CA ARG A 50 8.00 8.82 -10.06
C ARG A 50 9.29 8.58 -9.26
N ALA A 51 9.49 9.29 -8.16
CA ALA A 51 10.63 9.10 -7.25
C ALA A 51 10.58 7.72 -6.56
N ALA A 52 9.41 7.30 -6.08
CA ALA A 52 9.25 5.96 -5.51
C ALA A 52 9.57 4.86 -6.52
N LEU A 53 9.05 4.96 -7.75
CA LEU A 53 9.33 4.01 -8.83
C LEU A 53 10.81 4.02 -9.24
N ALA A 54 11.45 5.19 -9.30
CA ALA A 54 12.87 5.32 -9.60
C ALA A 54 13.74 4.64 -8.53
N LYS A 55 13.40 4.79 -7.25
CA LYS A 55 14.10 4.13 -6.13
C LYS A 55 14.01 2.60 -6.23
N VAL A 56 12.83 2.07 -6.53
CA VAL A 56 12.65 0.62 -6.76
C VAL A 56 13.48 0.16 -7.95
N ARG A 57 13.43 0.88 -9.08
CA ARG A 57 14.24 0.58 -10.28
C ARG A 57 15.73 0.57 -10.01
N ALA A 58 16.24 1.55 -9.25
CA ALA A 58 17.66 1.59 -8.89
C ALA A 58 18.06 0.41 -8.01
N ALA A 59 17.20 0.01 -7.07
CA ALA A 59 17.45 -1.13 -6.18
C ALA A 59 17.46 -2.48 -6.91
N ILE A 60 16.66 -2.63 -7.97
CA ILE A 60 16.66 -3.85 -8.80
C ILE A 60 17.73 -3.81 -9.89
N ALA A 61 18.16 -2.64 -10.37
CA ALA A 61 19.19 -2.54 -11.41
C ALA A 61 20.54 -3.10 -10.96
N THR A 62 20.82 -3.09 -9.65
CA THR A 62 22.01 -3.72 -9.06
C THR A 62 21.85 -5.23 -8.83
N LYS A 63 20.63 -5.76 -8.98
CA LYS A 63 20.37 -7.21 -9.03
C LYS A 63 20.43 -7.64 -10.49
N ALA A 64 21.64 -7.96 -10.97
CA ALA A 64 21.76 -8.78 -12.17
C ALA A 64 21.27 -10.19 -11.77
N ASP A 65 20.19 -10.66 -12.38
CA ASP A 65 19.84 -12.07 -12.31
C ASP A 65 20.76 -12.83 -13.28
N ASP A 66 21.43 -13.88 -12.81
CA ASP A 66 22.16 -14.86 -13.66
C ASP A 66 21.18 -15.85 -14.36
N GLY A 67 19.88 -15.53 -14.37
CA GLY A 67 18.81 -16.37 -14.89
C GLY A 67 18.43 -16.06 -16.34
N PRO A 68 17.71 -16.97 -17.02
CA PRO A 68 17.21 -16.75 -18.36
C PRO A 68 16.29 -15.52 -18.40
N ASP A 69 16.34 -14.79 -19.51
CA ASP A 69 15.46 -13.64 -19.70
C ASP A 69 13.99 -14.07 -19.80
N ALA A 70 13.09 -13.08 -19.87
CA ALA A 70 11.66 -13.34 -19.94
C ALA A 70 11.24 -14.16 -21.18
N ALA A 71 12.03 -14.15 -22.26
CA ALA A 71 11.75 -14.95 -23.45
C ALA A 71 12.11 -16.42 -23.25
N HIS A 72 13.10 -16.72 -22.41
CA HIS A 72 13.63 -18.06 -22.17
C HIS A 72 13.27 -18.61 -20.77
N SER A 73 12.32 -17.96 -20.08
CA SER A 73 12.01 -18.28 -18.67
C SER A 73 11.33 -19.64 -18.49
N GLN A 74 11.01 -20.35 -19.58
CA GLN A 74 10.30 -21.63 -19.57
C GLN A 74 11.01 -22.73 -20.36
N ASP A 75 12.21 -22.47 -20.90
CA ASP A 75 12.95 -23.42 -21.74
C ASP A 75 13.23 -24.74 -21.00
N PHE A 76 13.33 -24.70 -19.67
CA PHE A 76 13.51 -25.90 -18.85
C PHE A 76 12.32 -26.87 -18.91
N LEU A 77 11.13 -26.42 -19.33
CA LEU A 77 9.92 -27.24 -19.46
C LEU A 77 9.89 -28.04 -20.77
N TYR A 78 10.71 -27.67 -21.75
CA TYR A 78 10.72 -28.28 -23.08
C TYR A 78 12.07 -28.96 -23.37
N ASP A 79 12.06 -29.94 -24.28
CA ASP A 79 13.28 -30.51 -24.87
C ASP A 79 13.71 -29.71 -26.12
N ASP A 80 14.81 -30.13 -26.76
CA ASP A 80 15.38 -29.46 -27.94
C ASP A 80 14.43 -29.51 -29.16
N ASP A 81 13.43 -30.41 -29.13
CA ASP A 81 12.38 -30.53 -30.15
C ASP A 81 11.10 -29.74 -29.79
N GLY A 82 11.08 -29.07 -28.62
CA GLY A 82 9.96 -28.25 -28.15
C GLY A 82 8.82 -29.04 -27.51
N LEU A 83 9.04 -30.32 -27.17
CA LEU A 83 8.06 -31.15 -26.48
C LEU A 83 8.21 -31.03 -24.95
N PRO A 84 7.12 -31.13 -24.17
CA PRO A 84 7.21 -31.14 -22.71
C PRO A 84 8.06 -32.31 -22.21
N LYS A 85 8.98 -32.02 -21.29
CA LYS A 85 9.73 -33.04 -20.54
C LYS A 85 8.86 -33.80 -19.53
#